data_AF-A0A224YL61-F1
#
_entry.id   AF-A0A224YL61-F1
#
_cell.length_a   1.000
_cell.length_b   1.000
_cell.length_c   1.000
_cell.angle_alpha   90.00
_cell.angle_beta   90.00
_cell.angle_gamma   90.00
#
_symmetry.space_group_name_H-M   'P 1'
#
loop_
_entity.id
_entity.type
_entity.pdbx_description
1 polymer ?
#
loop_
_entity_poly.entity_id
_entity_poly.type
_entity_poly.pdbx_seq_one_letter_code
_entity_poly.pdbx_strand_id
1 'polypeptide(L)'
;MQMETDEYEFHYVKKESAEEEGRGGRRGRRSSGSSVGTSASGGGGRSSSSGGGSGSKRCDMRAKLERSRQSARECRARKKLRYQYLEELVADREKAVLVLRHELDLYRQYFKEMDQGNIPEAVLEILEREQEEREQQVSQQE
;
A
#
# COMPACT_ATOMS: atom_id res chain seq x y z
N MET A 1 -30.09 -22.00 18.52
CA MET A 1 -29.13 -20.93 18.82
C MET A 1 -28.61 -20.46 17.47
N GLN A 2 -29.11 -19.34 16.97
CA GLN A 2 -28.66 -18.78 15.69
C GLN A 2 -27.27 -18.19 15.95
N MET A 3 -26.21 -18.82 15.41
CA MET A 3 -24.88 -18.23 15.45
C MET A 3 -24.87 -17.18 14.35
N GLU A 4 -25.00 -15.92 14.74
CA GLU A 4 -24.71 -14.77 13.90
C GLU A 4 -23.28 -14.93 13.40
N THR A 5 -23.15 -15.31 12.13
CA THR A 5 -21.90 -15.22 11.41
C THR A 5 -21.60 -13.74 11.29
N ASP A 6 -20.80 -13.22 12.22
CA ASP A 6 -20.15 -11.94 12.06
C ASP A 6 -19.30 -12.04 10.79
N GLU A 7 -19.90 -11.65 9.66
CA GLU A 7 -19.19 -11.36 8.43
C GLU A 7 -18.25 -10.22 8.75
N TYR A 8 -17.03 -10.59 9.16
CA TYR A 8 -15.94 -9.66 9.36
C TYR A 8 -15.42 -9.26 7.98
N GLU A 9 -16.25 -8.52 7.25
CA GLU A 9 -15.87 -7.82 6.05
C GLU A 9 -14.97 -6.67 6.49
N PHE A 10 -13.67 -6.93 6.52
CA PHE A 10 -12.67 -5.94 6.86
C PHE A 10 -12.58 -4.90 5.74
N HIS A 11 -13.50 -3.93 5.76
CA HIS A 11 -13.53 -2.81 4.84
C HIS A 11 -12.33 -1.91 5.09
N TYR A 12 -11.29 -2.10 4.30
CA TYR A 12 -10.16 -1.19 4.27
C TYR A 12 -10.64 0.16 3.71
N VAL A 13 -10.83 1.14 4.59
CA VAL A 13 -11.15 2.51 4.19
C VAL A 13 -10.00 3.03 3.36
N LYS A 14 -10.18 3.01 2.03
CA LYS A 14 -9.30 3.64 1.05
C LYS A 14 -9.28 5.13 1.37
N LYS A 15 -8.32 5.55 2.21
CA LYS A 15 -8.11 6.96 2.50
C LYS A 15 -7.57 7.58 1.22
N GLU A 16 -8.48 8.08 0.40
CA GLU A 16 -8.13 8.85 -0.78
C GLU A 16 -7.15 9.93 -0.34
N SER A 17 -5.92 9.83 -0.84
CA SER A 17 -4.92 10.87 -0.69
C SER A 17 -5.45 12.06 -1.47
N ALA A 18 -6.27 12.89 -0.82
CA ALA A 18 -6.68 14.17 -1.33
C ALA A 18 -5.44 14.85 -1.89
N GLU A 19 -5.48 15.14 -3.19
CA GLU A 19 -4.42 15.84 -3.87
C GLU A 19 -4.15 17.11 -3.06
N GLU A 20 -2.92 17.23 -2.56
CA GLU A 20 -2.45 18.40 -1.84
C GLU A 20 -2.32 19.55 -2.86
N GLU A 21 -3.45 20.02 -3.38
CA GLU A 21 -3.54 21.31 -4.06
C GLU A 21 -3.22 22.37 -3.02
N GLY A 22 -2.08 23.03 -3.23
CA GLY A 22 -1.50 24.01 -2.33
C GLY A 22 -2.46 25.13 -1.96
N ARG A 23 -3.20 24.95 -0.87
CA ARG A 23 -3.84 26.03 -0.12
C ARG A 23 -2.91 26.51 0.99
N GLY A 24 -1.80 27.12 0.58
CA GLY A 24 -0.93 27.88 1.46
C GLY A 24 -1.52 29.27 1.70
N GLY A 25 -2.46 29.36 2.65
CA GLY A 25 -3.10 30.60 3.05
C GLY A 25 -2.12 31.66 3.54
N ARG A 26 -2.35 32.91 3.10
CA ARG A 26 -1.73 34.13 3.65
C ARG A 26 -1.99 34.19 5.15
N ARG A 27 -0.97 33.95 5.99
CA ARG A 27 -0.99 34.36 7.40
C ARG A 27 0.38 34.92 7.81
N GLY A 28 0.38 36.18 8.23
CA GLY A 28 1.43 36.74 9.08
C GLY A 28 2.36 37.77 8.45
N ARG A 29 1.84 38.98 8.17
CA ARG A 29 2.67 40.19 8.19
C ARG A 29 3.01 40.48 9.65
N ARG A 30 4.22 40.14 10.10
CA ARG A 30 4.80 40.70 11.33
C ARG A 30 6.13 41.37 10.97
N SER A 31 6.06 42.69 10.89
CA SER A 31 7.22 43.56 10.94
C SER A 31 7.57 43.76 12.41
N SER A 32 8.74 43.29 12.83
CA SER A 32 9.49 43.84 13.96
C SER A 32 10.92 43.35 13.80
N GLY A 33 11.83 44.28 13.51
CA GLY A 33 13.24 43.97 13.35
C GLY A 33 13.86 43.48 14.66
N SER A 34 14.92 42.69 14.53
CA SER A 34 16.13 42.86 15.33
C SER A 34 17.24 42.07 14.67
N SER A 35 18.27 42.80 14.27
CA SER A 35 19.58 42.30 13.86
C SER A 35 20.32 41.76 15.09
N VAL A 36 20.64 40.47 15.14
CA VAL A 36 21.88 39.95 15.76
C VAL A 36 22.21 38.62 15.10
N GLY A 37 23.42 38.50 14.57
CA GLY A 37 23.96 37.28 14.00
C GLY A 37 24.85 36.55 14.99
N THR A 38 24.94 35.22 14.86
CA THR A 38 26.09 34.43 15.31
C THR A 38 26.33 33.27 14.33
N SER A 39 27.36 33.47 13.50
CA SER A 39 28.36 32.50 13.04
C SER A 39 27.95 31.04 12.73
N ALA A 40 27.88 30.72 11.44
CA ALA A 40 28.40 29.46 10.92
C ALA A 40 29.49 29.78 9.89
N SER A 41 30.72 29.47 10.28
CA SER A 41 31.96 29.62 9.53
C SER A 41 31.95 28.81 8.22
N GLY A 42 32.29 29.47 7.11
CA GLY A 42 32.58 28.86 5.82
C GLY A 42 32.91 29.97 4.81
N GLY A 43 34.16 30.42 4.81
CA GLY A 43 34.60 31.65 4.16
C GLY A 43 34.63 31.63 2.63
N GLY A 44 34.69 32.84 2.06
CA GLY A 44 35.20 33.07 0.70
C GLY A 44 34.60 34.26 -0.05
N GLY A 45 35.18 35.45 0.14
CA GLY A 45 35.41 36.43 -0.94
C GLY A 45 34.28 37.39 -1.35
N ARG A 46 34.44 38.67 -0.98
CA ARG A 46 33.74 39.83 -1.55
C ARG A 46 34.44 40.28 -2.84
N SER A 47 33.68 40.64 -3.89
CA SER A 47 33.82 41.92 -4.58
C SER A 47 32.80 42.10 -5.72
N SER A 48 32.36 43.34 -5.82
CA SER A 48 31.50 43.96 -6.83
C SER A 48 32.17 44.06 -8.20
N SER A 49 31.43 43.77 -9.29
CA SER A 49 31.42 44.59 -10.51
C SER A 49 30.50 44.01 -11.60
N SER A 50 29.55 44.84 -12.04
CA SER A 50 29.11 45.05 -13.43
C SER A 50 29.02 43.87 -14.42
N GLY A 51 27.80 43.67 -14.94
CA GLY A 51 27.58 43.54 -16.39
C GLY A 51 27.68 42.14 -17.00
N GLY A 52 26.58 41.69 -17.62
CA GLY A 52 26.63 40.72 -18.73
C GLY A 52 26.92 39.25 -18.39
N GLY A 53 25.98 38.55 -17.73
CA GLY A 53 26.10 37.08 -17.57
C GLY A 53 25.07 36.41 -16.66
N SER A 54 24.15 37.19 -16.08
CA SER A 54 23.16 36.75 -15.08
C SER A 54 22.13 35.73 -15.62
N GLY A 55 21.85 35.72 -16.93
CA GLY A 55 20.83 34.85 -17.52
C GLY A 55 21.13 33.36 -17.39
N SER A 56 22.39 32.96 -17.62
CA SER A 56 22.82 31.55 -17.58
C SER A 56 22.75 30.99 -16.14
N LYS A 57 23.29 31.72 -15.16
CA LYS A 57 23.25 31.31 -13.73
C LYS A 57 21.83 31.25 -13.17
N ARG A 58 20.91 32.12 -13.61
CA ARG A 58 19.49 32.08 -13.21
C ARG A 58 18.76 30.90 -13.87
N CYS A 59 19.09 30.57 -15.12
CA CYS A 59 18.58 29.38 -15.79
C CYS A 59 19.03 28.10 -15.07
N ASP A 60 20.30 28.01 -14.70
CA ASP A 60 20.85 26.89 -13.93
C ASP A 60 20.22 26.75 -12.54
N MET A 61 19.98 27.88 -11.87
CA MET A 61 19.32 27.89 -10.57
C MET A 61 17.87 27.40 -10.67
N ARG A 62 17.13 27.84 -11.70
CA ARG A 62 15.76 27.35 -11.98
C ARG A 62 15.77 25.85 -12.31
N ALA A 63 16.72 25.38 -13.10
CA ALA A 63 16.86 23.97 -13.47
C ALA A 63 17.21 23.08 -12.25
N LYS A 64 18.09 23.56 -11.34
CA LYS A 64 18.39 22.84 -10.08
C LYS A 64 17.16 22.78 -9.17
N LEU A 65 16.43 23.88 -9.06
CA LEU A 65 15.21 23.93 -8.24
C LEU A 65 14.13 22.98 -8.78
N GLU A 66 13.96 22.92 -10.09
CA GLU A 66 13.01 22.00 -10.72
C GLU A 66 13.44 20.53 -10.59
N ARG A 67 14.72 20.21 -10.74
CA ARG A 67 15.25 18.86 -10.44
C ARG A 67 15.00 18.45 -8.99
N SER A 68 15.20 19.35 -8.02
CA SER A 68 14.92 19.06 -6.61
C SER A 68 13.42 18.85 -6.34
N ARG A 69 12.55 19.56 -7.04
CA ARG A 69 11.10 19.36 -6.95
C ARG A 69 10.70 18.03 -7.54
N GLN A 70 11.26 17.68 -8.69
CA GLN A 70 11.00 16.43 -9.38
C GLN A 70 11.42 15.23 -8.54
N SER A 71 12.64 15.25 -7.97
CA SER A 71 13.09 14.17 -7.08
C SER A 71 12.22 14.03 -5.83
N ALA A 72 11.72 15.14 -5.28
CA ALA A 72 10.77 15.11 -4.17
C ALA A 72 9.41 14.51 -4.57
N ARG A 73 8.89 14.82 -5.77
CA ARG A 73 7.67 14.20 -6.31
C ARG A 73 7.85 12.70 -6.53
N GLU A 74 8.95 12.30 -7.16
CA GLU A 74 9.29 10.90 -7.40
C GLU A 74 9.43 10.11 -6.09
N CYS A 75 10.05 10.71 -5.06
CA CYS A 75 10.13 10.10 -3.74
C CYS A 75 8.74 9.82 -3.15
N ARG A 76 7.82 10.78 -3.24
CA ARG A 76 6.43 10.61 -2.78
C ARG A 76 5.69 9.55 -3.59
N ALA A 77 5.79 9.60 -4.92
CA ALA A 77 5.16 8.63 -5.82
C ALA A 77 5.66 7.20 -5.55
N ARG A 78 6.98 7.04 -5.39
CA ARG A 78 7.60 5.74 -5.07
C ARG A 78 7.15 5.22 -3.70
N LYS A 79 7.04 6.09 -2.70
CA LYS A 79 6.54 5.73 -1.38
C LYS A 79 5.07 5.26 -1.46
N LYS A 80 4.24 5.95 -2.23
CA LYS A 80 2.84 5.57 -2.46
C LYS A 80 2.73 4.19 -3.13
N LEU A 81 3.46 3.98 -4.24
CA LEU A 81 3.48 2.68 -4.94
C LEU A 81 3.97 1.55 -4.03
N ARG A 82 5.00 1.80 -3.20
CA ARG A 82 5.51 0.81 -2.27
C ARG A 82 4.45 0.40 -1.23
N TYR A 83 3.71 1.35 -0.68
CA TYR A 83 2.66 1.01 0.27
C TYR A 83 1.46 0.34 -0.38
N GLN A 84 1.06 0.76 -1.57
CA GLN A 84 0.01 0.08 -2.34
C GLN A 84 0.33 -1.40 -2.55
N TYR A 85 1.55 -1.71 -3.00
CA TYR A 85 1.98 -3.10 -3.16
C TYR A 85 1.96 -3.89 -1.85
N LEU A 86 2.44 -3.29 -0.75
CA LEU A 86 2.43 -3.94 0.56
C LEU A 86 1.01 -4.15 1.08
N GLU A 87 0.10 -3.20 0.84
CA GLU A 87 -1.32 -3.30 1.17
C GLU A 87 -1.97 -4.44 0.39
N GLU A 88 -1.75 -4.52 -0.92
CA GLU A 88 -2.24 -5.60 -1.78
C GLU A 88 -1.74 -6.97 -1.30
N LEU A 89 -0.44 -7.12 -1.03
CA LEU A 89 0.12 -8.37 -0.50
C LEU A 89 -0.49 -8.79 0.83
N VAL A 90 -0.74 -7.84 1.74
CA VAL A 90 -1.36 -8.13 3.03
C VAL A 90 -2.82 -8.55 2.84
N ALA A 91 -3.57 -7.81 2.03
CA ALA A 91 -4.97 -8.11 1.73
C ALA A 91 -5.15 -9.50 1.10
N ASP A 92 -4.30 -9.86 0.13
CA ASP A 92 -4.34 -11.19 -0.50
C ASP A 92 -4.07 -12.30 0.50
N ARG A 93 -3.10 -12.09 1.40
CA ARG A 93 -2.76 -13.06 2.44
C ARG A 93 -3.88 -13.19 3.47
N GLU A 94 -4.49 -12.09 3.90
CA GLU A 94 -5.63 -12.09 4.82
C GLU A 94 -6.82 -12.84 4.20
N LYS A 95 -7.12 -12.58 2.93
CA LYS A 95 -8.16 -13.30 2.19
C LYS A 95 -7.89 -14.81 2.13
N ALA A 96 -6.66 -15.22 1.81
CA ALA A 96 -6.29 -16.63 1.79
C ALA A 96 -6.46 -17.29 3.17
N VAL A 97 -6.10 -16.59 4.25
CA VAL A 97 -6.30 -17.09 5.62
C VAL A 97 -7.78 -17.25 5.95
N LEU A 98 -8.63 -16.32 5.54
CA LEU A 98 -10.08 -16.41 5.78
C LEU A 98 -10.69 -17.60 5.04
N VAL A 99 -10.34 -17.82 3.78
CA VAL A 99 -10.80 -18.98 2.99
C VAL A 99 -10.40 -20.29 3.69
N LEU A 100 -9.13 -20.43 4.06
CA LEU A 100 -8.64 -21.63 4.73
C LEU A 100 -9.31 -21.85 6.11
N ARG A 101 -9.59 -20.79 6.86
CA ARG A 101 -10.33 -20.90 8.13
C ARG A 101 -11.74 -21.39 7.91
N HIS A 102 -12.44 -20.85 6.91
CA HIS A 102 -13.79 -21.28 6.57
C HIS A 102 -13.82 -22.75 6.16
N GLU A 103 -12.90 -23.19 5.30
CA GLU A 103 -12.75 -24.59 4.92
C GLU A 103 -12.50 -25.50 6.14
N LEU A 104 -11.61 -25.11 7.04
CA LEU A 104 -11.36 -25.88 8.27
C LEU A 104 -12.59 -25.97 9.17
N ASP A 105 -13.38 -24.91 9.28
CA ASP A 105 -14.58 -24.90 10.09
C ASP A 105 -15.69 -25.77 9.46
N LEU A 106 -15.79 -25.82 8.13
CA LEU A 106 -16.64 -26.77 7.42
C LEU A 106 -16.24 -28.23 7.71
N TYR A 107 -14.95 -28.56 7.57
CA TYR A 107 -14.49 -29.93 7.88
C TYR A 107 -14.75 -30.31 9.34
N ARG A 108 -14.58 -29.37 10.28
CA ARG A 108 -14.93 -29.60 11.68
C ARG A 108 -16.42 -29.90 11.87
N GLN A 109 -17.30 -29.27 11.10
CA GLN A 109 -18.74 -29.57 11.14
C GLN A 109 -19.00 -30.97 10.58
N TYR A 110 -18.38 -31.34 9.45
CA TYR A 110 -18.52 -32.67 8.88
C TYR A 110 -18.07 -33.77 9.84
N PHE A 111 -16.91 -33.60 10.51
CA PHE A 111 -16.47 -34.58 11.51
C PHE A 111 -17.46 -34.70 12.67
N LYS A 112 -18.04 -33.59 13.14
CA LYS A 112 -19.06 -33.64 14.20
C LYS A 112 -20.32 -34.39 13.77
N GLU A 113 -20.74 -34.27 12.52
CA GLU A 113 -21.89 -35.00 11.98
C GLU A 113 -21.57 -36.48 11.78
N MET A 114 -20.38 -36.79 11.26
CA MET A 114 -19.89 -38.16 11.08
C MET A 114 -19.74 -38.89 12.42
N ASP A 115 -19.24 -38.22 13.46
CA ASP A 115 -19.16 -38.75 14.82
C ASP A 115 -20.55 -39.05 15.41
N GLN A 116 -21.60 -38.36 14.93
CA GLN A 116 -23.00 -38.62 15.27
C GLN A 116 -23.63 -39.71 14.40
N GLY A 117 -22.87 -40.30 13.47
CA GLY A 117 -23.34 -41.35 12.55
C GLY A 117 -24.02 -40.84 11.28
N ASN A 118 -24.03 -39.53 11.03
CA ASN A 118 -24.58 -38.93 9.82
C ASN A 118 -23.44 -38.57 8.87
N ILE A 119 -23.45 -39.12 7.66
CA ILE A 119 -22.47 -38.77 6.62
C ILE A 119 -23.02 -37.58 5.83
N PRO A 120 -22.36 -36.40 5.85
CA PRO A 120 -22.83 -35.24 5.10
C PRO A 120 -22.72 -35.47 3.59
N GLU A 121 -23.70 -34.98 2.82
CA GLU A 121 -23.74 -35.13 1.36
C GLU A 121 -22.52 -34.53 0.67
N ALA A 122 -22.03 -33.39 1.16
CA ALA A 122 -20.80 -32.76 0.67
C ALA A 122 -19.55 -33.66 0.81
N VAL A 123 -19.50 -34.56 1.79
CA VAL A 123 -18.39 -35.51 1.93
C VAL A 123 -18.50 -36.62 0.89
N LEU A 124 -19.72 -37.05 0.55
CA LEU A 124 -19.95 -38.03 -0.51
C LEU A 124 -19.52 -37.48 -1.87
N GLU A 125 -19.90 -36.24 -2.18
CA GLU A 125 -19.47 -35.56 -3.42
C GLU A 125 -17.95 -35.48 -3.55
N ILE A 126 -17.24 -35.19 -2.45
CA ILE A 126 -15.77 -35.16 -2.44
C ILE A 126 -15.19 -36.53 -2.77
N LEU A 127 -15.74 -37.60 -2.18
CA LEU A 127 -15.29 -38.97 -2.41
C LEU A 127 -15.57 -39.43 -3.85
N GLU A 128 -16.73 -39.10 -4.40
CA GLU A 128 -17.10 -39.41 -5.79
C GLU A 128 -16.14 -38.72 -6.77
N ARG A 129 -15.85 -37.44 -6.55
CA ARG A 129 -14.90 -36.70 -7.38
C ARG A 129 -13.48 -37.29 -7.32
N GLU A 130 -13.01 -37.69 -6.14
CA GLU A 130 -11.70 -38.34 -6.01
C GLU A 130 -11.64 -39.69 -6.75
N GLN A 131 -12.76 -40.42 -6.82
CA GLN A 131 -12.86 -41.66 -7.59
C GLN A 131 -12.77 -41.39 -9.09
N GLU A 132 -13.52 -40.40 -9.59
CA GLU A 132 -13.46 -40.00 -11.00
C GLU A 132 -12.05 -39.54 -11.41
N GLU A 133 -11.37 -38.75 -10.57
CA GLU A 133 -10.01 -38.28 -10.83
C GLU A 133 -9.00 -39.45 -10.89
N ARG A 134 -9.20 -40.51 -10.09
CA ARG A 134 -8.38 -41.73 -10.14
C ARG A 134 -8.65 -42.55 -11.41
N GLU A 135 -9.91 -42.70 -11.80
CA GLU A 135 -10.29 -43.40 -13.03
C GLU A 135 -9.75 -42.69 -14.29
N GLN A 136 -9.77 -41.36 -14.30
CA GLN A 136 -9.18 -40.54 -15.35
C GLN A 136 -7.64 -40.65 -15.40
N GLN A 137 -6.97 -40.89 -14.27
CA GLN A 137 -5.53 -41.12 -14.25
C GLN A 137 -5.15 -42.50 -14.77
N VAL A 138 -5.95 -43.53 -14.44
CA VAL A 138 -5.72 -44.91 -14.92
C VAL A 138 -5.90 -44.99 -16.44
N SER A 139 -6.96 -44.37 -16.97
CA SER A 139 -7.23 -44.32 -18.41
C SER A 139 -6.25 -43.48 -19.24
N GLN A 140 -5.51 -42.55 -18.62
CA GLN A 140 -4.44 -41.80 -19.28
C GLN A 140 -3.09 -42.53 -19.27
N GLN A 141 -2.98 -43.64 -18.53
CA GLN A 141 -1.77 -44.45 -18.44
C GLN A 141 -1.81 -45.70 -19.34
N GLU A 142 -2.96 -46.00 -19.94
CA GLU A 142 -3.15 -47.01 -21.00
C GLU A 142 -3.01 -46.40 -22.40
#